data_AF-A0A498FDL6-F1
#
_entry.id   AF-A0A498FDL6-F1
#
_cell.length_a   1.000
_cell.length_b   1.000
_cell.length_c   1.000
_cell.angle_alpha   90.00
_cell.angle_beta   90.00
_cell.angle_gamma   90.00
#
_symmetry.space_group_name_H-M   'P 1'
#
loop_
_entity.id
_entity.type
_entity.pdbx_description
1 polymer ?
#
loop_
_entity_poly.entity_id
_entity_poly.type
_entity_poly.pdbx_seq_one_letter_code
_entity_poly.pdbx_strand_id
1 'polypeptide(L)'
;DDDLKTLLIQPRDGDIKDARKTVTTLLDDEGYEGQERLRDILRVADATPERFADGELARLHELAGGIDLDLVTGIDDRLHITHLLTSWGAEVRGEA
;
A
#
# COMPACT_ATOMS: atom_id res chain seq x y z
N ASP A 1 -3.01 10.23 7.95
CA ASP A 1 -3.71 10.38 6.66
C ASP A 1 -2.86 10.97 5.55
N ASP A 2 -2.09 12.05 5.77
CA ASP A 2 -1.29 12.64 4.69
C ASP A 2 -0.09 11.77 4.27
N ASP A 3 0.56 11.08 5.21
CA ASP A 3 1.61 10.10 4.88
C ASP A 3 1.04 8.91 4.07
N LEU A 4 -0.18 8.47 4.38
CA LEU A 4 -0.87 7.40 3.66
C LEU A 4 -1.28 7.83 2.24
N LYS A 5 -1.71 9.08 2.04
CA LYS A 5 -1.97 9.63 0.70
C LYS A 5 -0.67 9.67 -0.11
N THR A 6 0.42 10.10 0.52
CA THR A 6 1.75 10.12 -0.10
C THR A 6 2.21 8.71 -0.48
N LEU A 7 1.97 7.75 0.41
CA LEU A 7 2.29 6.33 0.21
C LEU A 7 1.55 5.69 -0.98
N LEU A 8 0.39 6.22 -1.39
CA LEU A 8 -0.33 5.77 -2.58
C LEU A 8 0.13 6.51 -3.85
N ILE A 9 0.75 7.68 -3.74
CA ILE A 9 1.28 8.45 -4.88
C ILE A 9 2.67 7.95 -5.27
N GLN A 10 3.55 7.73 -4.29
CA GLN A 10 4.94 7.33 -4.53
C GLN A 10 5.06 6.06 -5.41
N PRO A 11 4.33 4.96 -5.13
CA PRO A 11 4.42 3.77 -5.95
C PRO A 11 3.87 4.03 -7.33
N ARG A 12 2.80 4.81 -7.50
CA ARG A 12 2.25 5.17 -8.80
C ARG A 12 3.27 5.90 -9.69
N ASP A 13 4.06 6.80 -9.10
CA ASP A 13 5.09 7.57 -9.79
C ASP A 13 6.41 6.79 -9.99
N GLY A 14 6.48 5.54 -9.54
CA GLY A 14 7.67 4.69 -9.61
C GLY A 14 8.68 4.95 -8.48
N ASP A 15 8.33 5.77 -7.50
CA ASP A 15 9.17 6.09 -6.34
C ASP A 15 9.06 5.01 -5.24
N ILE A 16 9.51 3.81 -5.57
CA ILE A 16 9.44 2.65 -4.66
C ILE A 16 10.33 2.84 -3.43
N LYS A 17 11.43 3.58 -3.58
CA LYS A 17 12.37 3.81 -2.48
C LYS A 17 11.73 4.67 -1.41
N ASP A 18 11.07 5.76 -1.79
CA ASP A 18 10.44 6.64 -0.81
C ASP A 18 9.16 6.01 -0.26
N ALA A 19 8.41 5.24 -1.05
CA ALA A 19 7.31 4.41 -0.55
C ALA A 19 7.77 3.47 0.58
N ARG A 20 8.84 2.70 0.35
CA ARG A 20 9.40 1.80 1.37
C ARG A 20 9.85 2.55 2.62
N LYS A 21 10.42 3.75 2.46
CA LYS A 21 10.83 4.58 3.60
C LYS A 21 9.62 4.99 4.44
N THR A 22 8.55 5.45 3.79
CA THR A 22 7.29 5.78 4.46
C THR A 22 6.72 4.57 5.21
N VAL A 23 6.67 3.38 4.59
CA VAL A 23 6.24 2.14 5.27
C VAL A 23 7.10 1.86 6.51
N THR A 24 8.43 2.00 6.37
CA THR A 24 9.37 1.75 7.47
C THR A 24 9.09 2.68 8.64
N THR A 25 8.92 3.99 8.40
CA THR A 25 8.58 4.93 9.48
C THR A 25 7.24 4.59 10.13
N LEU A 26 6.22 4.27 9.33
CA LEU A 26 4.88 3.96 9.84
C LEU A 26 4.81 2.68 10.67
N LEU A 27 5.68 1.69 10.43
CA LEU A 27 5.70 0.42 11.16
C LEU A 27 6.76 0.42 12.29
N ASP A 28 7.99 0.81 11.98
CA ASP A 28 9.12 0.68 12.91
C ASP A 28 9.19 1.87 13.90
N ASP A 29 9.04 3.10 13.40
CA ASP A 29 9.20 4.31 14.24
C ASP A 29 7.91 4.60 15.03
N GLU A 30 6.76 4.39 14.40
CA GLU A 30 5.45 4.69 15.01
C GLU A 30 4.77 3.46 15.64
N GLY A 31 5.29 2.25 15.39
CA GLY A 31 4.88 1.03 16.10
C GLY A 31 3.53 0.44 15.68
N TYR A 32 3.04 0.75 14.48
CA TYR A 32 1.76 0.20 14.01
C TYR A 32 1.92 -1.22 13.46
N GLU A 33 0.88 -2.03 13.62
CA GLU A 33 0.83 -3.41 13.10
C GLU A 33 0.50 -3.42 11.60
N GLY A 34 0.99 -4.41 10.85
CA GLY A 34 0.76 -4.50 9.41
C GLY A 34 -0.71 -4.56 9.01
N GLN A 35 -1.55 -5.26 9.78
CA GLN A 35 -2.99 -5.37 9.51
C GLN A 35 -3.74 -4.07 9.80
N GLU A 36 -3.35 -3.34 10.86
CA GLU A 36 -3.82 -1.97 11.07
C GLU A 36 -3.41 -1.09 9.89
N ARG A 37 -2.16 -1.22 9.45
CA ARG A 37 -1.64 -0.38 8.39
C ARG A 37 -2.29 -0.66 7.02
N LEU A 38 -2.58 -1.92 6.71
CA LEU A 38 -3.35 -2.30 5.51
C LEU A 38 -4.74 -1.67 5.51
N ARG A 39 -5.46 -1.76 6.65
CA ARG A 39 -6.80 -1.16 6.79
C ARG A 39 -6.77 0.35 6.62
N ASP A 40 -5.76 1.01 7.16
CA ASP A 40 -5.57 2.45 7.01
C ASP A 40 -5.31 2.88 5.56
N ILE A 41 -4.49 2.12 4.84
CA ILE A 41 -4.23 2.36 3.41
C ILE A 41 -5.54 2.27 2.61
N LEU A 42 -6.31 1.19 2.80
CA LEU A 42 -7.59 1.01 2.11
C LEU A 42 -8.61 2.07 2.49
N ARG A 43 -8.69 2.44 3.77
CA ARG A 43 -9.56 3.54 4.25
C ARG A 43 -9.24 4.86 3.55
N VAL A 44 -7.96 5.20 3.41
CA VAL A 44 -7.55 6.44 2.72
C VAL A 44 -7.85 6.36 1.23
N ALA A 45 -7.62 5.20 0.59
CA ALA A 45 -7.96 4.99 -0.80
C ALA A 45 -9.47 5.16 -1.06
N ASP A 46 -10.30 4.52 -0.22
CA ASP A 46 -11.77 4.60 -0.28
C ASP A 46 -12.31 6.01 0.00
N ALA A 47 -11.57 6.81 0.78
CA ALA A 47 -11.92 8.20 1.06
C ALA A 47 -11.54 9.16 -0.08
N THR A 48 -10.74 8.72 -1.06
CA THR A 48 -10.28 9.55 -2.19
C THR A 48 -10.38 8.82 -3.53
N PRO A 49 -11.54 8.27 -3.89
CA PRO A 49 -11.72 7.48 -5.11
C PRO A 49 -11.44 8.29 -6.38
N GLU A 50 -11.60 9.61 -6.34
CA GLU A 50 -11.32 10.53 -7.46
C GLU A 50 -9.85 10.55 -7.89
N ARG A 51 -8.93 10.03 -7.06
CA ARG A 51 -7.50 9.92 -7.39
C ARG A 51 -7.16 8.68 -8.20
N PHE A 52 -8.08 7.74 -8.34
CA PHE A 52 -7.88 6.46 -8.99
C PHE A 52 -8.57 6.46 -10.35
N ALA A 53 -7.87 6.00 -11.38
CA ALA A 53 -8.49 5.72 -12.67
C ALA A 53 -9.38 4.47 -12.58
N ASP A 54 -10.20 4.26 -13.60
CA ASP A 54 -11.16 3.15 -13.65
C ASP A 54 -10.46 1.81 -13.40
N GLY A 55 -10.89 1.11 -12.35
CA GLY A 55 -10.38 -0.19 -11.96
C GLY A 55 -9.14 -0.18 -11.06
N GLU A 56 -8.38 0.91 -10.95
CA GLU A 56 -7.17 0.96 -10.10
C GLU A 56 -7.49 0.69 -8.62
N LEU A 57 -8.61 1.26 -8.12
CA LEU A 57 -9.06 1.03 -6.75
C LEU A 57 -9.51 -0.42 -6.53
N ALA A 58 -10.18 -1.03 -7.51
CA ALA A 58 -10.60 -2.43 -7.43
C ALA A 58 -9.38 -3.37 -7.40
N ARG A 59 -8.35 -3.08 -8.20
CA ARG A 59 -7.08 -3.82 -8.19
C ARG A 59 -6.33 -3.70 -6.87
N LEU A 60 -6.32 -2.51 -6.27
CA LEU A 60 -5.75 -2.32 -4.94
C LEU A 60 -6.41 -3.25 -3.90
N HIS A 61 -7.75 -3.31 -3.89
CA HIS A 61 -8.50 -4.19 -3.00
C HIS A 61 -8.26 -5.68 -3.28
N GLU A 62 -8.14 -6.07 -4.55
CA GLU A 62 -7.82 -7.46 -4.94
C GLU A 62 -6.45 -7.89 -4.41
N LEU A 63 -5.41 -7.09 -4.63
CA LEU A 63 -4.06 -7.37 -4.13
C LEU A 63 -4.02 -7.35 -2.60
N ALA A 64 -4.74 -6.41 -1.97
CA ALA A 64 -4.84 -6.33 -0.51
C ALA A 64 -5.43 -7.60 0.11
N GLY A 65 -6.36 -8.28 -0.56
CA GLY A 65 -6.91 -9.54 -0.07
C GLY A 65 -5.87 -10.65 0.07
N GLY A 66 -4.91 -10.75 -0.87
CA GLY A 66 -3.79 -11.68 -0.75
C GLY A 66 -2.83 -11.29 0.37
N ILE A 67 -2.56 -9.99 0.47
CA ILE A 67 -1.63 -9.44 1.48
C ILE A 67 -2.19 -9.57 2.90
N ASP A 68 -3.50 -9.46 3.11
CA ASP A 68 -4.13 -9.68 4.42
C ASP A 68 -3.82 -11.09 4.97
N LEU A 69 -3.92 -12.12 4.11
CA LEU A 69 -3.57 -13.49 4.48
C LEU A 69 -2.07 -13.64 4.78
N ASP A 70 -1.22 -13.01 3.98
CA ASP A 70 0.22 -13.02 4.18
C ASP A 70 0.62 -12.30 5.48
N LEU A 71 -0.06 -11.22 5.86
CA LEU A 71 0.17 -10.52 7.13
C LEU A 71 -0.21 -11.38 8.35
N VAL A 72 -1.26 -12.19 8.23
CA VAL A 72 -1.67 -13.12 9.30
C VAL A 72 -0.69 -14.29 9.47
N THR A 73 -0.13 -14.77 8.37
CA THR A 73 0.65 -16.02 8.34
C THR A 73 2.16 -15.81 8.23
N GLY A 74 2.58 -14.61 7.85
CA GLY A 74 3.96 -14.20 7.65
C GLY A 74 4.62 -13.64 8.90
N ILE A 75 5.87 -13.22 8.74
CA ILE A 75 6.71 -12.70 9.84
C ILE A 75 7.22 -11.28 9.60
N ASP A 76 7.00 -10.71 8.41
CA ASP A 76 7.52 -9.40 8.02
C ASP A 76 6.44 -8.54 7.36
N ASP A 77 5.71 -7.80 8.19
CA ASP A 77 4.65 -6.88 7.77
C ASP A 77 5.15 -5.85 6.75
N ARG A 78 6.36 -5.34 6.94
CA ARG A 78 6.96 -4.35 6.05
C ARG A 78 7.16 -4.92 4.66
N LEU A 79 7.64 -6.16 4.55
CA LEU A 79 7.80 -6.84 3.28
C LEU A 79 6.46 -6.92 2.54
N HIS A 80 5.41 -7.37 3.22
CA HIS A 80 4.10 -7.58 2.61
C HIS A 80 3.44 -6.25 2.19
N ILE A 81 3.47 -5.21 3.04
CA ILE A 81 2.95 -3.88 2.68
C ILE A 81 3.77 -3.25 1.53
N THR A 82 5.09 -3.39 1.54
CA THR A 82 5.93 -2.88 0.43
C THR A 82 5.63 -3.63 -0.87
N HIS A 83 5.39 -4.94 -0.79
CA HIS A 83 5.02 -5.75 -1.95
C HIS A 83 3.68 -5.30 -2.54
N LEU A 84 2.65 -5.09 -1.70
CA LEU A 84 1.35 -4.55 -2.14
C LEU A 84 1.51 -3.29 -2.98
N LEU A 85 2.21 -2.30 -2.43
CA LEU A 85 2.36 -0.98 -3.04
C LEU A 85 3.15 -1.05 -4.35
N THR A 86 4.20 -1.87 -4.38
CA THR A 86 5.04 -2.04 -5.56
C THR A 86 4.28 -2.75 -6.69
N SER A 87 3.57 -3.84 -6.37
CA SER A 87 2.75 -4.58 -7.33
C SER A 87 1.63 -3.72 -7.91
N TRP A 88 0.87 -3.05 -7.04
CA TRP A 88 -0.20 -2.16 -7.47
C TRP A 88 0.34 -0.99 -8.31
N GLY A 89 1.42 -0.34 -7.87
CA GLY A 89 2.05 0.74 -8.64
C GLY A 89 2.52 0.28 -10.02
N ALA A 90 3.15 -0.89 -10.12
CA ALA A 90 3.58 -1.47 -11.39
C ALA A 90 2.40 -1.73 -12.33
N GLU A 91 1.29 -2.27 -11.83
CA GLU A 91 0.06 -2.44 -12.63
C GLU A 91 -0.47 -1.11 -13.15
N VAL A 92 -0.54 -0.08 -12.29
CA VAL A 92 -0.99 1.27 -12.65
C VAL A 92 -0.12 1.89 -13.75
N ARG A 93 1.19 1.63 -13.73
CA ARG A 93 2.12 2.08 -14.79
C ARG A 93 2.12 1.21 -16.04
N GLY A 94 1.42 0.07 -16.03
CA GLY A 94 1.44 -0.89 -17.14
C GLY A 94 2.74 -1.68 -17.25
N GLU A 95 3.43 -1.90 -16.13
CA GLU A 95 4.71 -2.62 -16.02
C GLU A 95 4.55 -4.06 -15.51
N ALA A 96 3.33 -4.46 -15.13
CA ALA A 96 3.00 -5.77 -14.58
C ALA A 96 2.56 -6.79 -15.64
#